data_AF-A0A6P7JW29-F1
#
_entry.id   AF-A0A6P7JW29-F1
#
_cell.length_a   1.000
_cell.length_b   1.000
_cell.length_c   1.000
_cell.angle_alpha   90.00
_cell.angle_beta   90.00
_cell.angle_gamma   90.00
#
_symmetry.space_group_name_H-M   'P 1'
#
loop_
_entity.id
_entity.type
_entity.pdbx_description
1 polymer ?
#
loop_
_entity_poly.entity_id
_entity_poly.type
_entity_poly.pdbx_seq_one_letter_code
_entity_poly.pdbx_strand_id
1 'polypeptide(L)'
;MSTRVFETTPDNMAGIGAFLRNAWNKEPVITVSCGIGLLGVIIPFISPYTKYTAMLNAAVPYNYPVPVRDDGSMPDVPAHPCEPKGNNLEWLKNL
;
A
#
# COMPACT_ATOMS: atom_id res chain seq x y z
N MET A 1 -5.17 20.28 30.44
CA MET A 1 -4.58 20.20 29.09
C MET A 1 -5.73 20.34 28.10
N SER A 2 -5.94 21.55 27.57
CA SER A 2 -7.11 21.90 26.74
C SER A 2 -6.84 21.52 25.29
N THR A 3 -7.59 20.57 24.75
CA THR A 3 -7.57 20.20 23.33
C THR A 3 -8.22 21.32 22.52
N ARG A 4 -7.41 22.23 21.98
CA ARG A 4 -7.89 23.23 21.01
C ARG A 4 -8.21 22.53 19.71
N VAL A 5 -9.50 22.33 19.43
CA VAL A 5 -9.99 22.00 18.10
C VAL A 5 -9.71 23.23 17.23
N PHE A 6 -8.85 23.09 16.23
CA PHE A 6 -8.58 24.16 15.26
C PHE A 6 -9.81 24.27 14.36
N GLU A 7 -10.67 25.25 14.61
CA GLU A 7 -11.71 25.63 13.65
C GLU A 7 -11.05 26.38 12.49
N THR A 8 -11.20 25.86 11.27
CA THR A 8 -10.72 26.52 10.04
C THR A 8 -11.71 27.61 9.63
N THR A 9 -11.38 28.87 9.90
CA THR A 9 -12.14 30.05 9.42
C THR A 9 -11.99 30.23 7.89
N PRO A 10 -13.02 30.72 7.17
CA PRO A 10 -12.94 30.98 5.72
C PRO A 10 -11.73 31.83 5.28
N ASP A 11 -11.29 32.77 6.12
CA ASP A 11 -10.13 33.62 5.87
C ASP A 11 -8.82 32.82 5.81
N ASN A 12 -8.69 31.78 6.64
CA ASN A 12 -7.53 30.89 6.65
C ASN A 12 -7.47 30.05 5.36
N MET A 13 -8.62 29.60 4.86
CA MET A 13 -8.72 28.83 3.62
C MET A 13 -8.37 29.70 2.40
N ALA A 14 -8.83 30.95 2.39
CA ALA A 14 -8.46 31.93 1.36
C ALA A 14 -6.94 32.21 1.37
N GLY A 15 -6.33 32.32 2.56
CA GLY A 15 -4.89 32.50 2.73
C GLY A 15 -4.05 31.34 2.18
N ILE A 16 -4.45 30.09 2.46
CA ILE A 16 -3.76 28.89 1.93
C ILE A 16 -3.84 28.85 0.41
N GLY A 17 -5.02 29.09 -0.16
CA GLY A 17 -5.20 29.10 -1.63
C GLY A 17 -4.35 30.17 -2.32
N ALA A 18 -4.29 31.39 -1.76
CA ALA A 18 -3.44 32.46 -2.27
C ALA A 18 -1.94 32.10 -2.21
N PHE A 19 -1.50 31.47 -1.11
CA PHE A 19 -0.12 30.99 -0.98
C PHE A 19 0.22 29.91 -2.01
N LEU A 20 -0.62 28.88 -2.16
CA LEU A 20 -0.40 27.80 -3.12
C LEU A 20 -0.32 28.32 -4.56
N ARG A 21 -1.19 29.27 -4.94
CA ARG A 21 -1.13 29.93 -6.25
C ARG A 21 0.16 30.70 -6.45
N ASN A 22 0.62 31.43 -5.43
CA ASN A 22 1.88 32.17 -5.49
C ASN A 22 3.09 31.21 -5.56
N ALA A 23 3.10 30.14 -4.78
CA ALA A 23 4.15 29.12 -4.79
C ALA A 23 4.25 28.42 -6.16
N TRP A 24 3.10 28.08 -6.77
CA TRP A 24 3.05 27.50 -8.11
C TRP A 24 3.63 28.43 -9.19
N ASN A 25 3.34 29.74 -9.10
CA ASN A 25 3.81 30.70 -10.10
C ASN A 25 5.29 31.07 -9.95
N LYS A 26 5.82 31.07 -8.73
CA LYS A 26 7.21 31.48 -8.47
C LYS A 26 8.18 30.31 -8.45
N GLU A 27 7.81 29.23 -7.78
CA GLU A 27 8.66 28.07 -7.53
C GLU A 27 7.92 26.77 -7.91
N PRO A 28 7.58 26.58 -9.21
CA PRO A 28 6.78 25.44 -9.65
C PRO A 28 7.47 24.10 -9.37
N VAL A 29 8.79 24.03 -9.53
CA VAL A 29 9.58 22.81 -9.29
C VAL A 29 9.49 22.39 -7.82
N ILE A 30 9.66 23.33 -6.90
CA ILE A 30 9.56 23.05 -5.47
C ILE A 30 8.13 22.65 -5.10
N THR A 31 7.13 23.36 -5.60
CA THR A 31 5.72 23.05 -5.34
C THR A 31 5.34 21.65 -5.80
N VAL A 32 5.76 21.24 -7.00
CA VAL A 32 5.53 19.89 -7.52
C VAL A 32 6.31 18.85 -6.73
N SER A 33 7.57 19.11 -6.37
CA SER A 33 8.39 18.18 -5.59
C SER A 33 7.76 17.85 -4.23
N CYS A 34 7.27 18.87 -3.52
CA CYS A 34 6.55 18.70 -2.27
C CYS A 34 5.24 17.94 -2.47
N GLY A 35 4.49 18.26 -3.53
CA GLY A 35 3.24 17.55 -3.86
C GLY A 35 3.47 16.06 -4.13
N ILE A 36 4.44 15.71 -4.97
CA ILE A 36 4.78 14.32 -5.27
C ILE A 36 5.30 13.61 -4.02
N GLY A 37 6.13 14.26 -3.21
CA GLY A 37 6.64 13.68 -1.96
C GLY A 37 5.52 13.33 -0.99
N LEU A 38 4.56 14.24 -0.78
CA LEU A 38 3.40 14.00 0.08
C LEU A 38 2.50 12.89 -0.47
N LEU A 39 2.22 12.91 -1.77
CA LEU A 39 1.43 11.86 -2.42
C LEU A 39 2.11 10.49 -2.31
N GLY A 40 3.42 10.42 -2.52
CA GLY A 40 4.19 9.19 -2.43
C GLY A 40 4.17 8.57 -1.02
N VAL A 41 4.06 9.39 0.03
CA VAL A 41 3.90 8.91 1.40
C VAL A 41 2.46 8.46 1.67
N ILE A 42 1.46 9.20 1.22
CA ILE A 42 0.05 8.95 1.59
C ILE A 42 -0.55 7.79 0.77
N ILE A 43 -0.29 7.74 -0.54
CA ILE A 43 -0.92 6.79 -1.47
C ILE A 43 -0.76 5.31 -1.02
N PRO A 44 0.41 4.84 -0.58
CA PRO A 44 0.57 3.44 -0.14
C PRO A 44 -0.34 3.02 1.02
N PHE A 45 -0.71 3.94 1.92
CA PHE A 45 -1.56 3.64 3.07
C PHE A 45 -3.05 3.59 2.73
N ILE A 46 -3.48 4.33 1.71
CA ILE A 46 -4.89 4.37 1.28
C ILE A 46 -5.17 3.41 0.11
N SER A 47 -4.13 2.98 -0.61
CA SER A 47 -4.29 2.13 -1.78
C SER A 47 -4.68 0.70 -1.39
N PRO A 48 -5.80 0.15 -1.92
CA PRO A 48 -6.15 -1.24 -1.70
C PRO A 48 -5.16 -2.21 -2.38
N TYR A 49 -4.36 -1.72 -3.33
CA TYR A 49 -3.44 -2.54 -4.11
C TYR A 49 -2.10 -2.83 -3.41
N THR A 50 -1.74 -2.06 -2.38
CA THR A 50 -0.50 -2.28 -1.62
C THR A 50 -0.40 -3.70 -1.07
N LYS A 51 -1.54 -4.29 -0.66
CA LYS A 51 -1.62 -5.68 -0.19
C LYS A 51 -1.13 -6.68 -1.25
N TYR A 52 -1.51 -6.52 -2.52
CA TYR A 52 -1.14 -7.45 -3.58
C TYR A 52 0.35 -7.42 -3.87
N THR A 53 1.02 -6.27 -3.69
CA THR A 53 2.48 -6.18 -3.80
C THR A 53 3.16 -7.06 -2.74
N ALA A 54 2.68 -7.04 -1.49
CA ALA A 54 3.21 -7.92 -0.45
C ALA A 54 2.92 -9.40 -0.73
N MET A 55 1.69 -9.72 -1.17
CA MET A 55 1.31 -11.09 -1.54
C MET A 55 2.15 -11.64 -2.71
N LEU A 56 2.43 -10.82 -3.72
CA LEU A 56 3.31 -11.16 -4.84
C LEU A 56 4.70 -11.54 -4.37
N ASN A 57 5.33 -10.70 -3.55
CA ASN A 57 6.68 -10.95 -3.05
C ASN A 57 6.77 -12.23 -2.20
N ALA A 58 5.72 -12.54 -1.42
CA ALA A 58 5.66 -13.77 -0.64
C ALA A 58 5.40 -15.02 -1.49
N ALA A 59 4.70 -14.89 -2.62
CA ALA A 59 4.33 -16.00 -3.49
C ALA A 59 5.46 -16.48 -4.41
N VAL A 60 6.50 -15.66 -4.65
CA VAL A 60 7.62 -16.01 -5.53
C VAL A 60 8.58 -16.98 -4.83
N PRO A 61 8.73 -18.23 -5.30
CA PRO A 61 9.60 -19.21 -4.66
C PRO A 61 11.04 -19.06 -5.16
N TYR A 62 11.83 -18.20 -4.52
CA TYR A 62 13.27 -18.07 -4.84
C TYR A 62 14.09 -19.30 -4.40
N ASN A 63 13.63 -20.00 -3.36
CA ASN A 63 14.23 -21.23 -2.87
C ASN A 63 13.33 -22.41 -3.23
N TYR A 64 13.93 -23.58 -3.41
CA TYR A 64 13.17 -24.81 -3.63
C TYR A 64 12.32 -25.15 -2.39
N PRO A 65 10.98 -25.31 -2.52
CA PRO A 65 10.12 -25.62 -1.38
C PRO A 65 10.31 -27.10 -0.98
N VAL A 66 11.07 -27.32 0.10
CA VAL A 66 11.36 -28.65 0.61
C VAL A 66 10.08 -29.28 1.19
N PRO A 67 9.68 -30.48 0.73
CA PRO A 67 8.52 -31.18 1.27
C PRO A 67 8.68 -31.52 2.75
N VAL A 68 7.58 -31.41 3.50
CA VAL A 68 7.52 -31.81 4.91
C VAL A 68 7.33 -33.31 5.01
N ARG A 69 7.91 -33.94 6.03
CA ARG A 69 7.69 -35.36 6.32
C ARG A 69 6.32 -35.54 6.96
N ASP A 70 5.49 -36.38 6.36
CA ASP A 70 4.16 -36.72 6.87
C ASP A 70 4.24 -37.53 8.18
N ASP A 71 3.49 -37.09 9.19
CA ASP A 71 3.33 -37.75 10.49
C ASP A 71 1.96 -38.43 10.65
N GLY A 72 1.10 -38.34 9.63
CA GLY A 72 -0.27 -38.86 9.62
C GLY A 72 -1.33 -37.85 10.07
N SER A 73 -0.96 -36.62 10.42
CA SER A 73 -1.87 -35.61 11.00
C SER A 73 -1.70 -34.18 10.43
N MET A 74 -1.49 -34.06 9.10
CA MET A 74 -1.29 -32.76 8.42
C MET A 74 -2.47 -32.37 7.49
N PRO A 75 -3.64 -31.95 8.02
CA PRO A 75 -4.84 -31.64 7.23
C PRO A 75 -4.75 -30.36 6.40
N ASP A 76 -3.67 -29.58 6.50
CA ASP A 76 -3.37 -28.33 5.79
C ASP A 76 -2.22 -28.42 4.76
N VAL A 77 -1.34 -29.43 4.85
CA VAL A 77 -0.27 -29.70 3.87
C VAL A 77 -0.75 -30.55 2.67
N PRO A 78 -0.64 -30.08 1.41
CA PRO A 78 -1.03 -30.87 0.24
C PRO A 78 -0.03 -32.00 -0.04
N ALA A 79 -0.51 -33.17 -0.49
CA ALA A 79 0.36 -34.29 -0.87
C ALA A 79 0.86 -34.19 -2.33
N HIS A 80 0.20 -33.37 -3.16
CA HIS A 80 0.58 -33.14 -4.55
C HIS A 80 0.31 -31.68 -4.97
N PRO A 81 1.12 -31.06 -5.87
CA PRO A 81 0.93 -29.67 -6.28
C PRO A 81 -0.43 -29.33 -6.91
N CYS A 82 -1.10 -30.31 -7.51
CA CYS A 82 -2.41 -30.14 -8.14
C CYS A 82 -3.59 -30.36 -7.18
N GLU A 83 -3.35 -30.66 -5.90
CA GLU A 83 -4.45 -30.76 -4.94
C GLU A 83 -5.11 -29.39 -4.75
N PRO A 84 -6.43 -29.36 -4.47
CA PRO A 84 -7.15 -28.10 -4.21
C PRO A 84 -6.75 -27.43 -2.87
N LYS A 85 -5.78 -28.00 -2.16
CA LYS A 85 -5.37 -27.66 -0.80
C LYS A 85 -4.11 -26.80 -0.83
N GLY A 86 -4.00 -25.88 0.12
CA GLY A 86 -2.90 -24.91 0.20
C GLY A 86 -3.19 -23.58 -0.51
N ASN A 87 -2.16 -22.75 -0.63
CA ASN A 87 -2.30 -21.42 -1.19
C ASN A 87 -2.34 -21.47 -2.73
N ASN A 88 -3.45 -21.05 -3.33
CA ASN A 88 -3.56 -20.89 -4.78
C ASN A 88 -3.28 -19.45 -5.23
N LEU A 89 -2.96 -19.29 -6.51
CA LEU A 89 -2.67 -18.00 -7.15
C LEU A 89 -3.79 -17.54 -8.08
N GLU A 90 -5.03 -17.99 -7.87
CA GLU A 90 -6.16 -17.55 -8.72
C GLU A 90 -6.41 -16.05 -8.60
N TRP A 91 -6.21 -15.47 -7.41
CA TRP A 91 -6.28 -14.01 -7.23
C TRP A 91 -5.28 -13.26 -8.11
N LEU A 92 -4.11 -13.84 -8.41
CA LEU A 92 -3.08 -13.21 -9.23
C LEU A 92 -3.40 -13.34 -10.72
N LYS A 93 -3.94 -14.49 -11.14
CA LYS A 93 -4.38 -14.70 -12.53
C LYS A 93 -5.53 -13.77 -12.92
N ASN A 94 -6.35 -13.38 -11.95
CA ASN A 94 -7.55 -12.56 -12.14
C ASN A 94 -7.37 -11.11 -11.65
N LEU A 95 -6.15 -10.70 -11.29
CA LEU A 95 -5.82 -9.32 -10.90
C LEU A 95 -5.78 -8.41 -12.13
#